data_AF-A0A0N4Y2K0-F1
#
_entry.id   AF-A0A0N4Y2K0-F1
#
_cell.length_a   1.000
_cell.length_b   1.000
_cell.length_c   1.000
_cell.angle_alpha   90.00
_cell.angle_beta   90.00
_cell.angle_gamma   90.00
#
_symmetry.space_group_name_H-M   'P 1'
#
loop_
_entity.id
_entity.type
_entity.pdbx_description
1 polymer ?
#
loop_
_entity_poly.entity_id
_entity_poly.type
_entity_poly.pdbx_seq_one_letter_code
_entity_poly.pdbx_strand_id
1 'polypeptide(L)'
;MPARTQSVWQRRQFSLFALFFQMIFLVLFSIFCRYIDPLDDSKRIYSGTDYPLFQDVHLMIFRYGFSAVSVNLLLSAFVIQWAMLLRGFLSKQFQETALVGKKKNVMELDEQGSIHHSDLFSMIGTLLLWVFFPSFNAAVQEPEDARHRAIMNTYLAMASGTVTTFILSSFVDNLGRFNMIHIQSSTLSGGVAIGSAANAVLYPSHAVAVGICASFVSVIGHAWLSPKFEKRFKLFDTCGVHNLHGIPGILAGIFSIIFALGYEPESYGKTLYHIYPYFEGGPMEGDRNRETQALYQLAGMGTALASAVVGGLMTGLILQIRILNQVDDPDTAHGDINYYAQSEFNFLSKYQRAREQEELMERERLHEIY
;
A
#
# COMPACT_ATOMS: atom_id res chain seq x y z
N MET A 1 2.85 2.64 -42.39
CA MET A 1 2.97 4.13 -42.39
C MET A 1 4.31 4.48 -41.77
N PRO A 2 4.92 5.65 -42.04
CA PRO A 2 6.10 6.09 -41.30
C PRO A 2 5.74 6.30 -39.82
N ALA A 3 6.57 5.80 -38.91
CA ALA A 3 6.36 5.94 -37.46
C ALA A 3 6.29 7.42 -37.07
N ARG A 4 5.36 7.78 -36.18
CA ARG A 4 5.03 9.19 -35.92
C ARG A 4 6.02 9.75 -34.91
N THR A 5 7.12 10.32 -35.41
CA THR A 5 8.22 10.84 -34.58
C THR A 5 7.70 11.73 -33.46
N GLN A 6 7.74 11.22 -32.21
CA GLN A 6 7.24 11.94 -31.04
C GLN A 6 7.85 13.35 -30.96
N SER A 7 7.10 14.31 -30.45
CA SER A 7 7.57 15.69 -30.32
C SER A 7 8.78 15.78 -29.36
N VAL A 8 9.62 16.81 -29.55
CA VAL A 8 10.70 17.15 -28.59
C VAL A 8 10.13 17.36 -27.18
N TRP A 9 8.90 17.87 -27.10
CA TRP A 9 8.17 18.08 -25.86
C TRP A 9 7.81 16.76 -25.17
N GLN A 10 7.19 15.79 -25.87
CA GLN A 10 6.91 14.45 -25.32
C GLN A 10 8.17 13.74 -24.81
N ARG A 11 9.28 13.80 -25.57
CA ARG A 11 10.58 13.23 -25.17
C ARG A 11 11.20 13.87 -23.92
N ARG A 12 10.85 15.12 -23.59
CA ARG A 12 11.41 15.86 -22.44
C ARG A 12 10.39 16.10 -21.32
N GLN A 13 9.13 15.66 -21.50
CA GLN A 13 8.02 15.93 -20.58
C GLN A 13 8.37 15.54 -19.15
N PHE A 14 8.88 14.32 -18.93
CA PHE A 14 9.31 13.85 -17.62
C PHE A 14 10.32 14.79 -16.94
N SER A 15 11.42 15.11 -17.64
CA SER A 15 12.49 15.97 -17.10
C SER A 15 12.01 17.39 -16.81
N LEU A 16 11.10 17.93 -17.63
CA LEU A 16 10.52 19.26 -17.43
C LEU A 16 9.60 19.30 -16.20
N PHE A 17 8.72 18.31 -16.03
CA PHE A 17 7.86 18.20 -14.85
C PHE A 17 8.68 17.96 -13.57
N ALA A 18 9.66 17.07 -13.62
CA ALA A 18 10.54 16.78 -12.47
C ALA A 18 11.33 18.04 -12.04
N LEU A 19 11.92 18.77 -12.99
CA LEU A 19 12.63 20.02 -12.70
C LEU A 19 11.69 21.09 -12.14
N PHE A 20 10.50 21.27 -12.72
CA PHE A 20 9.49 22.22 -12.25
C PHE A 20 9.12 21.98 -10.78
N PHE A 21 8.76 20.75 -10.41
CA PHE A 21 8.43 20.43 -9.03
C PHE A 21 9.64 20.48 -8.09
N GLN A 22 10.84 20.08 -8.52
CA GLN A 22 12.03 20.17 -7.67
C GLN A 22 12.43 21.62 -7.37
N MET A 23 12.21 22.54 -8.31
CA MET A 23 12.38 23.98 -8.07
C MET A 23 11.30 24.55 -7.13
N ILE A 24 10.05 24.07 -7.22
CA ILE A 24 8.99 24.42 -6.26
C ILE A 24 9.36 23.93 -4.86
N PHE A 25 9.82 22.68 -4.71
CA PHE A 25 10.28 22.16 -3.42
C PHE A 25 11.47 22.97 -2.87
N LEU A 26 12.46 23.31 -3.69
CA LEU A 26 13.59 24.16 -3.27
C LEU A 26 13.12 25.50 -2.66
N VAL A 27 12.16 26.17 -3.31
CA VAL A 27 11.58 27.43 -2.83
C VAL A 27 10.76 27.21 -1.55
N LEU A 28 9.87 26.21 -1.51
CA LEU A 28 9.01 25.95 -0.35
C LEU A 28 9.81 25.53 0.89
N PHE A 29 10.81 24.66 0.76
CA PHE A 29 11.70 24.30 1.87
C PHE A 29 12.51 25.52 2.34
N SER A 30 13.01 26.36 1.42
CA SER A 30 13.76 27.57 1.77
C SER A 30 12.92 28.61 2.52
N ILE A 31 11.61 28.71 2.21
CA ILE A 31 10.70 29.61 2.93
C ILE A 31 10.24 29.01 4.25
N PHE A 32 9.72 27.78 4.25
CA PHE A 32 8.92 27.22 5.36
C PHE A 32 9.65 26.21 6.25
N CYS A 33 10.70 25.53 5.79
CA CYS A 33 11.38 24.51 6.58
C CYS A 33 12.59 25.08 7.34
N ARG A 34 12.71 24.74 8.62
CA ARG A 34 13.85 25.08 9.48
C ARG A 34 14.25 23.86 10.30
N TYR A 35 15.53 23.72 10.60
CA TYR A 35 15.98 22.79 11.64
C TYR A 35 15.66 23.38 13.02
N ILE A 36 15.55 22.50 14.02
CA ILE A 36 15.47 22.88 15.43
C ILE A 36 16.82 23.49 15.84
N ASP A 37 16.81 24.43 16.78
CA ASP A 37 18.04 25.03 17.33
C ASP A 37 18.95 23.92 17.90
N PRO A 38 20.23 23.83 17.52
CA PRO A 38 21.13 22.80 18.04
C PRO A 38 21.34 22.85 19.56
N LEU A 39 20.93 23.94 20.23
CA LEU A 39 20.95 24.10 21.69
C LEU A 39 19.66 23.61 22.39
N ASP A 40 18.59 23.24 21.65
CA ASP A 40 17.36 22.66 22.22
C ASP A 40 17.56 21.16 22.53
N ASP A 41 18.16 20.86 23.69
CA ASP A 41 18.35 19.49 24.17
C ASP A 41 17.03 18.73 24.44
N SER A 42 15.90 19.43 24.61
CA SER A 42 14.62 18.82 25.06
C SER A 42 14.10 17.72 24.13
N LYS A 43 14.48 17.75 22.85
CA LYS A 43 14.03 16.80 21.81
C LYS A 43 15.07 15.74 21.45
N ARG A 44 16.28 15.77 22.02
CA ARG A 44 17.32 14.77 21.70
C ARG A 44 16.97 13.35 22.16
N ILE A 45 16.16 13.22 23.23
CA ILE A 45 15.71 11.92 23.75
C ILE A 45 14.85 11.18 22.72
N TYR A 46 13.86 11.87 22.12
CA TYR A 46 13.00 11.33 21.05
C TYR A 46 13.80 10.84 19.84
N SER A 47 14.91 11.53 19.50
CA SER A 47 15.80 11.08 18.42
C SER A 47 16.44 9.71 18.68
N GLY A 48 16.57 9.27 19.93
CA GLY A 48 17.10 7.94 20.27
C GLY A 48 16.07 6.81 20.08
N THR A 49 14.79 7.08 20.32
CA THR A 49 13.70 6.10 20.25
C THR A 49 13.00 6.04 18.91
N ASP A 50 12.91 7.17 18.21
CA ASP A 50 12.03 7.34 17.05
C ASP A 50 12.81 7.22 15.72
N TYR A 51 14.12 7.52 15.74
CA TYR A 51 14.97 7.37 14.55
C TYR A 51 15.10 5.91 14.06
N PRO A 52 15.25 4.89 14.92
CA PRO A 52 15.21 3.49 14.47
C PRO A 52 13.87 3.12 13.82
N LEU A 53 12.75 3.55 14.41
CA LEU A 53 11.41 3.30 13.86
C LEU A 53 11.21 4.03 12.51
N PHE A 54 11.78 5.22 12.36
CA PHE A 54 11.83 5.94 11.08
C PHE A 54 12.69 5.21 10.03
N GLN A 55 13.82 4.62 10.42
CA GLN A 55 14.66 3.80 9.53
C GLN A 55 13.93 2.55 9.05
N ASP A 56 13.25 1.82 9.94
CA ASP A 56 12.41 0.66 9.61
C ASP A 56 11.30 1.03 8.61
N VAL A 57 10.58 2.13 8.86
CA VAL A 57 9.56 2.66 7.95
C VAL A 57 10.15 3.09 6.60
N HIS A 58 11.36 3.68 6.58
CA HIS A 58 12.08 3.96 5.33
C HIS A 58 12.38 2.66 4.55
N LEU A 59 12.87 1.62 5.22
CA LEU A 59 13.18 0.33 4.58
C LEU A 59 11.94 -0.36 4.00
N MET A 60 10.75 -0.15 4.58
CA MET A 60 9.49 -0.63 3.99
C MET A 60 9.12 0.07 2.67
N ILE A 61 9.49 1.34 2.50
CA ILE A 61 9.02 2.20 1.39
C ILE A 61 9.79 1.97 0.08
N PHE A 62 11.12 1.84 0.12
CA PHE A 62 11.99 1.91 -1.08
C PHE A 62 12.17 0.57 -1.84
N ARG A 63 11.08 -0.06 -2.32
CA ARG A 63 11.08 -1.51 -2.69
C ARG A 63 10.42 -1.89 -4.03
N TYR A 64 10.47 -3.20 -4.36
CA TYR A 64 10.12 -3.91 -5.61
C TYR A 64 11.12 -3.76 -6.77
N GLY A 65 11.25 -4.77 -7.65
CA GLY A 65 12.42 -4.99 -8.54
C GLY A 65 12.69 -3.94 -9.64
N PHE A 66 13.92 -3.87 -10.16
CA PHE A 66 14.57 -2.76 -10.91
C PHE A 66 13.71 -1.61 -11.49
N SER A 67 12.75 -1.90 -12.38
CA SER A 67 11.86 -0.86 -12.94
C SER A 67 10.93 -0.27 -11.87
N ALA A 68 10.34 -1.11 -11.03
CA ALA A 68 9.63 -0.71 -9.83
C ALA A 68 10.57 -0.11 -8.76
N VAL A 69 11.85 -0.53 -8.62
CA VAL A 69 12.79 0.12 -7.67
C VAL A 69 12.88 1.60 -8.04
N SER A 70 13.21 1.90 -9.30
CA SER A 70 13.49 3.27 -9.73
C SER A 70 12.25 4.15 -9.72
N VAL A 71 11.08 3.62 -10.11
CA VAL A 71 9.80 4.34 -10.03
C VAL A 71 9.35 4.54 -8.57
N ASN A 72 9.43 3.53 -7.70
CA ASN A 72 9.05 3.66 -6.29
C ASN A 72 10.04 4.53 -5.51
N LEU A 73 11.34 4.48 -5.82
CA LEU A 73 12.37 5.37 -5.27
C LEU A 73 12.09 6.83 -5.64
N LEU A 74 11.80 7.10 -6.92
CA LEU A 74 11.44 8.43 -7.39
C LEU A 74 10.13 8.93 -6.76
N LEU A 75 9.09 8.11 -6.78
CA LEU A 75 7.79 8.44 -6.19
C LEU A 75 7.93 8.69 -4.69
N SER A 76 8.69 7.86 -3.97
CA SER A 76 8.92 8.01 -2.53
C SER A 76 9.76 9.24 -2.21
N ALA A 77 10.82 9.54 -2.96
CA ALA A 77 11.61 10.75 -2.78
C ALA A 77 10.78 12.02 -3.05
N PHE A 78 9.85 11.98 -4.00
CA PHE A 78 8.90 13.06 -4.26
C PHE A 78 7.85 13.17 -3.15
N VAL A 79 7.22 12.05 -2.79
CA VAL A 79 6.14 11.98 -1.79
C VAL A 79 6.67 12.27 -0.39
N ILE A 80 7.92 11.97 -0.04
CA ILE A 80 8.52 12.34 1.24
C ILE A 80 8.75 13.85 1.31
N GLN A 81 9.32 14.47 0.26
CA GLN A 81 9.45 15.94 0.19
C GLN A 81 8.07 16.63 0.29
N TRP A 82 7.09 16.13 -0.47
CA TRP A 82 5.72 16.66 -0.47
C TRP A 82 5.00 16.40 0.85
N ALA A 83 5.18 15.24 1.49
CA ALA A 83 4.55 14.89 2.77
C ALA A 83 5.17 15.65 3.94
N MET A 84 6.45 16.02 3.90
CA MET A 84 7.04 16.93 4.90
C MET A 84 6.42 18.33 4.80
N LEU A 85 6.27 18.86 3.58
CA LEU A 85 5.55 20.12 3.34
C LEU A 85 4.09 20.04 3.76
N LEU A 86 3.35 19.02 3.30
CA LEU A 86 1.95 18.79 3.68
C LEU A 86 1.77 18.60 5.19
N ARG A 87 2.59 17.81 5.89
CA ARG A 87 2.45 17.66 7.35
C ARG A 87 2.73 18.96 8.11
N GLY A 88 3.55 19.85 7.56
CA GLY A 88 3.68 21.23 8.05
C GLY A 88 2.42 22.07 7.78
N PHE A 89 1.99 22.13 6.52
CA PHE A 89 0.86 22.96 6.09
C PHE A 89 -0.50 22.52 6.64
N LEU A 90 -0.72 21.22 6.81
CA LEU A 90 -1.95 20.62 7.35
C LEU A 90 -2.03 20.71 8.89
N SER A 91 -1.07 21.36 9.55
CA SER A 91 -1.17 21.64 10.99
C SER A 91 -2.26 22.70 11.24
N LYS A 92 -3.41 22.23 11.75
CA LYS A 92 -4.64 23.02 12.00
C LYS A 92 -5.31 23.71 10.80
N GLN A 93 -4.81 23.57 9.55
CA GLN A 93 -5.36 24.25 8.36
C GLN A 93 -5.57 23.34 7.12
N PHE A 94 -6.86 22.96 6.91
CA PHE A 94 -7.55 22.62 5.64
C PHE A 94 -7.32 21.26 4.91
N GLN A 95 -8.28 20.80 4.08
CA GLN A 95 -8.36 19.48 3.36
C GLN A 95 -8.92 19.63 1.91
N GLU A 96 -8.94 18.54 1.05
CA GLU A 96 -10.01 18.10 0.06
C GLU A 96 -9.61 17.47 -1.37
N THR A 97 -10.31 16.36 -1.80
CA THR A 97 -10.74 15.82 -3.18
C THR A 97 -9.80 15.50 -4.43
N ALA A 98 -10.06 14.57 -5.44
CA ALA A 98 -11.14 13.54 -5.67
C ALA A 98 -10.83 12.05 -6.29
N LEU A 99 -11.22 10.76 -5.90
CA LEU A 99 -10.61 9.32 -6.04
C LEU A 99 -11.12 8.15 -6.98
N VAL A 100 -10.15 7.47 -7.66
CA VAL A 100 -10.14 6.20 -8.46
C VAL A 100 -9.34 6.36 -9.79
N GLY A 101 -8.67 5.29 -10.29
CA GLY A 101 -8.11 5.24 -11.66
C GLY A 101 -7.49 3.88 -12.06
N LYS A 102 -8.12 3.14 -12.99
CA LYS A 102 -7.66 1.80 -13.45
C LYS A 102 -6.52 1.87 -14.49
N LYS A 103 -5.65 0.86 -14.52
CA LYS A 103 -4.93 0.42 -15.74
C LYS A 103 -5.00 -1.11 -15.87
N LYS A 104 -5.17 -1.59 -17.11
CA LYS A 104 -4.98 -3.01 -17.49
C LYS A 104 -3.48 -3.21 -17.72
N ASN A 105 -2.84 -4.09 -16.93
CA ASN A 105 -1.44 -4.49 -17.11
C ASN A 105 -1.39 -6.01 -17.29
N VAL A 106 -0.52 -6.46 -18.18
CA VAL A 106 -0.21 -7.88 -18.36
C VAL A 106 0.83 -8.28 -17.30
N MET A 107 0.57 -9.37 -16.57
CA MET A 107 1.65 -10.12 -15.91
C MET A 107 2.32 -11.00 -16.97
N GLU A 108 3.64 -10.87 -17.12
CA GLU A 108 4.42 -11.83 -17.91
C GLU A 108 4.57 -13.12 -17.10
N LEU A 109 3.87 -14.17 -17.53
CA LEU A 109 4.17 -15.56 -17.20
C LEU A 109 5.16 -16.08 -18.25
N ASP A 110 6.12 -16.93 -17.86
CA ASP A 110 6.88 -17.71 -18.85
C ASP A 110 6.05 -18.91 -19.36
N GLU A 111 6.38 -19.43 -20.55
CA GLU A 111 5.67 -20.55 -21.18
C GLU A 111 5.93 -21.91 -20.50
N GLN A 112 6.79 -21.97 -19.47
CA GLN A 112 7.49 -23.18 -19.04
C GLN A 112 7.32 -23.49 -17.54
N GLY A 113 6.69 -22.58 -16.78
CA GLY A 113 6.43 -22.74 -15.35
C GLY A 113 7.68 -22.71 -14.47
N SER A 114 8.74 -22.02 -14.91
CA SER A 114 10.02 -21.98 -14.20
C SER A 114 10.02 -21.00 -13.01
N ILE A 115 10.91 -21.19 -12.04
CA ILE A 115 10.90 -20.37 -10.81
C ILE A 115 11.45 -18.96 -11.10
N HIS A 116 10.53 -18.00 -11.15
CA HIS A 116 10.80 -16.59 -11.44
C HIS A 116 11.81 -15.94 -10.46
N HIS A 117 12.88 -15.33 -11.01
CA HIS A 117 13.70 -14.39 -10.26
C HIS A 117 12.88 -13.22 -9.66
N SER A 118 11.80 -12.79 -10.33
CA SER A 118 10.91 -11.75 -9.83
C SER A 118 10.15 -12.16 -8.57
N ASP A 119 9.78 -13.43 -8.42
CA ASP A 119 9.14 -13.93 -7.19
C ASP A 119 10.11 -14.00 -6.02
N LEU A 120 11.38 -14.35 -6.27
CA LEU A 120 12.42 -14.27 -5.24
C LEU A 120 12.61 -12.82 -4.78
N PHE A 121 12.73 -11.86 -5.70
CA PHE A 121 12.82 -10.43 -5.33
C PHE A 121 11.55 -9.90 -4.64
N SER A 122 10.37 -10.36 -5.05
CA SER A 122 9.09 -10.00 -4.42
C SER A 122 8.93 -10.62 -3.03
N MET A 123 9.42 -11.85 -2.80
CA MET A 123 9.47 -12.47 -1.48
C MET A 123 10.45 -11.79 -0.53
N ILE A 124 11.63 -11.34 -0.99
CA ILE A 124 12.46 -10.43 -0.17
C ILE A 124 11.66 -9.16 0.12
N GLY A 125 10.89 -8.65 -0.87
CA GLY A 125 9.86 -7.60 -0.74
C GLY A 125 8.97 -7.77 0.49
N THR A 126 8.20 -8.86 0.51
CA THR A 126 7.31 -9.27 1.61
C THR A 126 8.04 -9.40 2.93
N LEU A 127 9.25 -9.98 2.95
CA LEU A 127 9.96 -10.25 4.21
C LEU A 127 10.35 -8.99 5.00
N LEU A 128 10.87 -7.93 4.35
CA LEU A 128 11.15 -6.69 5.10
C LEU A 128 9.87 -5.93 5.47
N LEU A 129 8.82 -5.99 4.63
CA LEU A 129 7.50 -5.47 5.02
C LEU A 129 6.96 -6.22 6.24
N TRP A 130 7.19 -7.53 6.34
CA TRP A 130 6.73 -8.35 7.45
C TRP A 130 7.49 -8.06 8.75
N VAL A 131 8.83 -7.95 8.67
CA VAL A 131 9.70 -7.68 9.82
C VAL A 131 9.52 -6.27 10.39
N PHE A 132 9.33 -5.25 9.53
CA PHE A 132 9.26 -3.85 9.96
C PHE A 132 7.84 -3.31 10.20
N PHE A 133 6.78 -4.06 9.85
CA PHE A 133 5.39 -3.65 10.13
C PHE A 133 5.10 -3.33 11.62
N PRO A 134 5.63 -4.09 12.61
CA PRO A 134 5.47 -3.74 14.01
C PRO A 134 6.01 -2.34 14.34
N SER A 135 7.16 -1.97 13.76
CA SER A 135 7.71 -0.61 13.87
C SER A 135 6.82 0.43 13.16
N PHE A 136 6.27 0.12 11.99
CA PHE A 136 5.35 1.00 11.26
C PHE A 136 4.09 1.35 12.06
N ASN A 137 3.42 0.35 12.66
CA ASN A 137 2.23 0.59 13.50
C ASN A 137 2.58 1.27 14.85
N ALA A 138 3.84 1.16 15.30
CA ALA A 138 4.32 1.73 16.56
C ALA A 138 4.98 3.12 16.44
N ALA A 139 5.42 3.53 15.25
CA ALA A 139 6.27 4.71 15.03
C ALA A 139 5.69 6.06 15.51
N VAL A 140 4.38 6.15 15.70
CA VAL A 140 3.67 7.36 16.18
C VAL A 140 2.94 7.14 17.51
N GLN A 141 3.27 6.06 18.23
CA GLN A 141 2.57 5.67 19.46
C GLN A 141 3.29 6.18 20.71
N GLU A 142 2.53 6.82 21.58
CA GLU A 142 2.95 7.28 22.91
C GLU A 142 1.82 7.02 23.93
N PRO A 143 2.14 6.72 25.20
CA PRO A 143 3.48 6.54 25.78
C PRO A 143 4.11 5.19 25.37
N GLU A 144 5.30 4.89 25.91
CA GLU A 144 6.07 3.68 25.62
C GLU A 144 5.27 2.36 25.76
N ASP A 145 4.37 2.26 26.75
CA ASP A 145 3.48 1.11 26.95
C ASP A 145 2.51 0.92 25.75
N ALA A 146 1.91 2.01 25.24
CA ALA A 146 1.08 1.98 24.04
C ALA A 146 1.89 1.60 22.79
N ARG A 147 3.16 2.03 22.72
CA ARG A 147 4.12 1.66 21.67
C ARG A 147 4.49 0.18 21.72
N HIS A 148 4.78 -0.36 22.90
CA HIS A 148 5.08 -1.78 23.10
C HIS A 148 3.88 -2.67 22.74
N ARG A 149 2.66 -2.29 23.16
CA ARG A 149 1.43 -2.98 22.72
C ARG A 149 1.26 -2.95 21.20
N ALA A 150 1.51 -1.81 20.54
CA ALA A 150 1.41 -1.72 19.09
C ALA A 150 2.38 -2.67 18.36
N ILE A 151 3.62 -2.80 18.84
CA ILE A 151 4.59 -3.79 18.33
C ILE A 151 4.05 -5.21 18.52
N MET A 152 3.69 -5.58 19.76
CA MET A 152 3.30 -6.95 20.11
C MET A 152 2.00 -7.39 19.42
N ASN A 153 0.97 -6.54 19.40
CA ASN A 153 -0.29 -6.83 18.72
C ASN A 153 -0.09 -6.96 17.20
N THR A 154 0.77 -6.11 16.59
CA THR A 154 1.08 -6.22 15.17
C THR A 154 1.80 -7.52 14.84
N TYR A 155 2.83 -7.88 15.62
CA TYR A 155 3.55 -9.13 15.45
C TYR A 155 2.62 -10.36 15.59
N LEU A 156 1.73 -10.37 16.59
CA LEU A 156 0.80 -11.48 16.81
C LEU A 156 -0.26 -11.61 15.71
N ALA A 157 -0.82 -10.50 15.23
CA ALA A 157 -1.74 -10.49 14.10
C ALA A 157 -1.07 -10.97 12.80
N MET A 158 0.21 -10.68 12.61
CA MET A 158 0.96 -11.10 11.42
C MET A 158 1.47 -12.54 11.51
N ALA A 159 1.89 -13.02 12.68
CA ALA A 159 2.28 -14.42 12.88
C ALA A 159 1.09 -15.37 12.67
N SER A 160 -0.06 -15.04 13.25
CA SER A 160 -1.30 -15.79 13.05
C SER A 160 -1.82 -15.68 11.61
N GLY A 161 -1.83 -14.47 11.04
CA GLY A 161 -2.21 -14.22 9.65
C GLY A 161 -1.35 -14.99 8.64
N THR A 162 -0.03 -15.08 8.85
CA THR A 162 0.86 -15.91 8.03
C THR A 162 0.46 -17.38 8.06
N VAL A 163 0.24 -17.96 9.24
CA VAL A 163 -0.17 -19.38 9.36
C VAL A 163 -1.52 -19.61 8.66
N THR A 164 -2.51 -18.75 8.90
CA THR A 164 -3.81 -18.80 8.22
C THR A 164 -3.68 -18.65 6.70
N THR A 165 -2.76 -17.80 6.23
CA THR A 165 -2.49 -17.59 4.80
C THR A 165 -1.99 -18.87 4.12
N PHE A 166 -1.01 -19.57 4.71
CA PHE A 166 -0.52 -20.83 4.17
C PHE A 166 -1.60 -21.93 4.16
N ILE A 167 -2.36 -22.07 5.27
CA ILE A 167 -3.45 -23.03 5.40
C ILE A 167 -4.52 -22.80 4.31
N LEU A 168 -4.98 -21.57 4.13
CA LEU A 168 -6.02 -21.26 3.14
C LEU A 168 -5.51 -21.27 1.70
N SER A 169 -4.25 -20.88 1.47
CA SER A 169 -3.62 -20.99 0.15
C SER A 169 -3.60 -22.45 -0.32
N SER A 170 -3.31 -23.39 0.60
CA SER A 170 -3.41 -24.83 0.37
C SER A 170 -4.86 -25.29 0.13
N PHE A 171 -5.82 -24.92 1.00
CA PHE A 171 -7.23 -25.32 0.83
C PHE A 171 -7.94 -24.76 -0.42
N VAL A 172 -7.44 -23.67 -0.99
CA VAL A 172 -7.98 -23.08 -2.24
C VAL A 172 -7.45 -23.78 -3.50
N ASP A 173 -6.29 -24.44 -3.42
CA ASP A 173 -5.73 -25.20 -4.54
C ASP A 173 -6.19 -26.68 -4.49
N ASN A 174 -6.67 -27.20 -5.62
CA ASN A 174 -7.18 -28.58 -5.72
C ASN A 174 -6.12 -29.67 -5.45
N LEU A 175 -4.82 -29.30 -5.41
CA LEU A 175 -3.70 -30.20 -5.11
C LEU A 175 -2.98 -29.81 -3.80
N GLY A 176 -3.56 -28.90 -2.99
CA GLY A 176 -2.99 -28.47 -1.71
C GLY A 176 -1.76 -27.56 -1.80
N ARG A 177 -1.41 -27.05 -2.98
CA ARG A 177 -0.19 -26.27 -3.22
C ARG A 177 -0.35 -24.82 -2.75
N PHE A 178 0.75 -24.13 -2.45
CA PHE A 178 0.73 -22.72 -2.09
C PHE A 178 0.82 -21.83 -3.34
N ASN A 179 -0.17 -20.95 -3.55
CA ASN A 179 -0.07 -19.86 -4.50
C ASN A 179 0.82 -18.73 -3.92
N MET A 180 1.88 -18.36 -4.63
CA MET A 180 2.86 -17.37 -4.19
C MET A 180 2.26 -15.95 -4.03
N ILE A 181 1.22 -15.60 -4.79
CA ILE A 181 0.51 -14.30 -4.63
C ILE A 181 -0.12 -14.22 -3.23
N HIS A 182 -0.71 -15.30 -2.73
CA HIS A 182 -1.24 -15.35 -1.36
C HIS A 182 -0.11 -15.17 -0.34
N ILE A 183 1.05 -15.83 -0.54
CA ILE A 183 2.18 -15.76 0.40
C ILE A 183 2.84 -14.37 0.41
N GLN A 184 3.04 -13.76 -0.76
CA GLN A 184 3.64 -12.43 -0.89
C GLN A 184 2.74 -11.32 -0.35
N SER A 185 1.41 -11.53 -0.36
CA SER A 185 0.41 -10.50 -0.07
C SER A 185 -0.32 -10.74 1.25
N SER A 186 -1.10 -11.82 1.39
CA SER A 186 -2.03 -12.02 2.50
C SER A 186 -1.37 -12.27 3.86
N THR A 187 -0.09 -12.65 3.89
CA THR A 187 0.72 -12.74 5.13
C THR A 187 0.90 -11.38 5.82
N LEU A 188 0.80 -10.28 5.07
CA LEU A 188 0.90 -8.91 5.59
C LEU A 188 -0.44 -8.34 6.07
N SER A 189 -1.57 -8.95 5.69
CA SER A 189 -2.91 -8.38 5.92
C SER A 189 -3.32 -8.26 7.39
N GLY A 190 -2.79 -9.12 8.27
CA GLY A 190 -2.95 -8.98 9.72
C GLY A 190 -2.36 -7.67 10.26
N GLY A 191 -1.23 -7.22 9.71
CA GLY A 191 -0.59 -5.95 10.09
C GLY A 191 -1.36 -4.71 9.64
N VAL A 192 -2.08 -4.82 8.51
CA VAL A 192 -3.04 -3.81 8.06
C VAL A 192 -4.28 -3.79 8.98
N ALA A 193 -4.89 -4.95 9.21
CA ALA A 193 -6.17 -5.06 9.94
C ALA A 193 -6.07 -4.70 11.43
N ILE A 194 -4.89 -4.83 12.04
CA ILE A 194 -4.66 -4.42 13.44
C ILE A 194 -4.29 -2.93 13.56
N GLY A 195 -3.86 -2.27 12.48
CA GLY A 195 -3.21 -0.95 12.54
C GLY A 195 -4.03 0.13 13.25
N SER A 196 -5.32 0.26 12.94
CA SER A 196 -6.24 1.23 13.56
C SER A 196 -6.62 0.93 15.02
N ALA A 197 -6.05 -0.12 15.63
CA ALA A 197 -6.28 -0.51 17.02
C ALA A 197 -5.03 -1.10 17.70
N ALA A 198 -3.84 -1.01 17.11
CA ALA A 198 -2.66 -1.75 17.57
C ALA A 198 -2.23 -1.39 19.01
N ASN A 199 -2.36 -0.12 19.38
CA ASN A 199 -2.14 0.39 20.74
C ASN A 199 -3.31 0.10 21.72
N ALA A 200 -4.50 -0.18 21.18
CA ALA A 200 -5.78 -0.24 21.86
C ALA A 200 -6.33 -1.67 22.08
N VAL A 201 -5.72 -2.69 21.47
CA VAL A 201 -6.02 -4.09 21.77
C VAL A 201 -5.31 -4.51 23.06
N LEU A 202 -6.11 -4.90 24.06
CA LEU A 202 -5.62 -5.23 25.40
C LEU A 202 -5.21 -6.70 25.56
N TYR A 203 -5.75 -7.61 24.73
CA TYR A 203 -5.51 -9.06 24.86
C TYR A 203 -4.82 -9.65 23.60
N PRO A 204 -3.69 -10.36 23.76
CA PRO A 204 -2.99 -11.06 22.67
C PRO A 204 -3.88 -11.98 21.81
N SER A 205 -4.88 -12.61 22.41
CA SER A 205 -5.87 -13.46 21.73
C SER A 205 -6.68 -12.69 20.68
N HIS A 206 -7.00 -11.43 20.93
CA HIS A 206 -7.78 -10.60 20.01
C HIS A 206 -6.91 -10.11 18.83
N ALA A 207 -5.62 -9.83 19.05
CA ALA A 207 -4.68 -9.57 17.95
C ALA A 207 -4.52 -10.80 17.04
N VAL A 208 -4.42 -12.01 17.63
CA VAL A 208 -4.42 -13.28 16.89
C VAL A 208 -5.72 -13.47 16.09
N ALA A 209 -6.88 -13.19 16.67
CA ALA A 209 -8.16 -13.28 15.98
C ALA A 209 -8.27 -12.31 14.78
N VAL A 210 -7.81 -11.05 14.94
CA VAL A 210 -7.73 -10.06 13.86
C VAL A 210 -6.85 -10.58 12.71
N GLY A 211 -5.69 -11.15 13.03
CA GLY A 211 -4.79 -11.76 12.05
C GLY A 211 -5.43 -12.87 11.23
N ILE A 212 -6.08 -13.83 11.90
CA ILE A 212 -6.81 -14.93 11.26
C ILE A 212 -7.91 -14.40 10.33
N CYS A 213 -8.75 -13.47 10.82
CA CYS A 213 -9.85 -12.90 10.03
C CYS A 213 -9.35 -12.11 8.81
N ALA A 214 -8.28 -11.31 8.97
CA ALA A 214 -7.71 -10.51 7.90
C ALA A 214 -7.11 -11.37 6.78
N SER A 215 -6.28 -12.35 7.13
CA SER A 215 -5.68 -13.26 6.17
C SER A 215 -6.71 -14.19 5.52
N PHE A 216 -7.79 -14.55 6.23
CA PHE A 216 -8.92 -15.25 5.62
C PHE A 216 -9.53 -14.43 4.49
N VAL A 217 -9.98 -13.21 4.79
CA VAL A 217 -10.65 -12.37 3.79
C VAL A 217 -9.68 -11.96 2.66
N SER A 218 -8.39 -11.80 2.96
CA SER A 218 -7.34 -11.50 1.97
C SER A 218 -7.13 -12.66 0.97
N VAL A 219 -6.98 -13.90 1.45
CA VAL A 219 -6.79 -15.06 0.57
C VAL A 219 -8.05 -15.32 -0.27
N ILE A 220 -9.24 -15.24 0.33
CA ILE A 220 -10.51 -15.39 -0.41
C ILE A 220 -10.70 -14.25 -1.44
N GLY A 221 -10.22 -13.05 -1.13
CA GLY A 221 -10.16 -11.90 -2.04
C GLY A 221 -9.34 -12.20 -3.30
N HIS A 222 -8.09 -12.64 -3.12
CA HIS A 222 -7.21 -13.02 -4.24
C HIS A 222 -7.76 -14.21 -5.04
N ALA A 223 -8.20 -15.26 -4.33
CA ALA A 223 -8.69 -16.49 -4.94
C ALA A 223 -9.92 -16.28 -5.83
N TRP A 224 -10.93 -15.54 -5.34
CA TRP A 224 -12.25 -15.53 -5.95
C TRP A 224 -12.90 -14.16 -6.10
N LEU A 225 -12.38 -13.07 -5.51
CA LEU A 225 -12.97 -11.74 -5.66
C LEU A 225 -12.33 -10.97 -6.82
N SER A 226 -11.00 -10.84 -6.86
CA SER A 226 -10.30 -10.16 -7.96
C SER A 226 -10.64 -10.75 -9.34
N PRO A 227 -10.61 -12.08 -9.58
CA PRO A 227 -11.00 -12.65 -10.87
C PRO A 227 -12.45 -12.34 -11.28
N LYS A 228 -13.37 -12.20 -10.31
CA LYS A 228 -14.77 -11.79 -10.59
C LYS A 228 -14.86 -10.31 -10.91
N PHE A 229 -14.12 -9.45 -10.21
CA PHE A 229 -14.08 -8.01 -10.46
C PHE A 229 -13.43 -7.67 -11.81
N GLU A 230 -12.38 -8.37 -12.19
CA GLU A 230 -11.75 -8.27 -13.51
C GLU A 230 -12.68 -8.77 -14.61
N LYS A 231 -13.25 -9.97 -14.47
CA LYS A 231 -14.13 -10.54 -15.51
C LYS A 231 -15.39 -9.71 -15.73
N ARG A 232 -16.08 -9.32 -14.64
CA ARG A 232 -17.43 -8.69 -14.65
C ARG A 232 -17.41 -7.16 -14.70
N PHE A 233 -16.51 -6.50 -13.97
CA PHE A 233 -16.48 -5.03 -13.85
C PHE A 233 -15.26 -4.39 -14.52
N LYS A 234 -14.41 -5.20 -15.18
CA LYS A 234 -13.12 -4.80 -15.78
C LYS A 234 -12.26 -4.01 -14.80
N LEU A 235 -12.31 -4.37 -13.51
CA LEU A 235 -11.59 -3.70 -12.43
C LEU A 235 -10.33 -4.50 -12.13
N PHE A 236 -9.22 -4.06 -12.72
CA PHE A 236 -7.90 -4.68 -12.62
C PHE A 236 -7.13 -4.17 -11.40
N ASP A 237 -6.44 -5.07 -10.71
CA ASP A 237 -5.65 -4.78 -9.52
C ASP A 237 -4.34 -5.59 -9.54
N THR A 238 -3.32 -5.02 -10.20
CA THR A 238 -2.06 -5.71 -10.56
C THR A 238 -1.30 -6.29 -9.37
N CYS A 239 -1.50 -5.79 -8.14
CA CYS A 239 -0.84 -6.31 -6.94
C CYS A 239 -1.84 -6.85 -5.89
N GLY A 240 -3.13 -6.90 -6.23
CA GLY A 240 -4.20 -7.23 -5.29
C GLY A 240 -4.24 -6.30 -4.07
N VAL A 241 -3.97 -5.00 -4.24
CA VAL A 241 -3.97 -4.02 -3.14
C VAL A 241 -5.35 -3.89 -2.49
N HIS A 242 -6.43 -4.22 -3.20
CA HIS A 242 -7.77 -4.34 -2.62
C HIS A 242 -7.83 -5.47 -1.58
N ASN A 243 -7.17 -6.60 -1.83
CA ASN A 243 -7.20 -7.77 -0.96
C ASN A 243 -6.22 -7.65 0.24
N LEU A 244 -5.16 -6.85 0.11
CA LEU A 244 -4.19 -6.60 1.18
C LEU A 244 -4.48 -5.31 1.98
N HIS A 245 -4.72 -4.19 1.30
CA HIS A 245 -4.91 -2.90 1.96
C HIS A 245 -6.38 -2.49 2.03
N GLY A 246 -7.16 -2.73 0.98
CA GLY A 246 -8.56 -2.32 0.89
C GLY A 246 -9.47 -2.99 1.93
N ILE A 247 -9.72 -4.29 1.77
CA ILE A 247 -10.64 -5.02 2.65
C ILE A 247 -10.07 -5.17 4.07
N PRO A 248 -8.76 -5.49 4.28
CA PRO A 248 -8.18 -5.49 5.62
C PRO A 248 -8.16 -4.10 6.29
N GLY A 249 -8.08 -3.00 5.53
CA GLY A 249 -8.24 -1.65 6.05
C GLY A 249 -9.67 -1.33 6.49
N ILE A 250 -10.68 -1.84 5.78
CA ILE A 250 -12.09 -1.79 6.23
C ILE A 250 -12.27 -2.63 7.51
N LEU A 251 -11.65 -3.82 7.57
CA LEU A 251 -11.62 -4.62 8.80
C LEU A 251 -10.94 -3.88 9.95
N ALA A 252 -9.88 -3.10 9.72
CA ALA A 252 -9.24 -2.29 10.76
C ALA A 252 -10.20 -1.26 11.37
N GLY A 253 -11.00 -0.58 10.54
CA GLY A 253 -12.05 0.33 11.02
C GLY A 253 -13.12 -0.40 11.82
N ILE A 254 -13.62 -1.54 11.32
CA ILE A 254 -14.62 -2.39 12.00
C ILE A 254 -14.09 -2.91 13.34
N PHE A 255 -12.86 -3.43 13.40
CA PHE A 255 -12.25 -3.89 14.64
C PHE A 255 -12.01 -2.74 15.62
N SER A 256 -11.61 -1.55 15.17
CA SER A 256 -11.45 -0.38 16.03
C SER A 256 -12.79 0.06 16.66
N ILE A 257 -13.91 -0.04 15.92
CA ILE A 257 -15.27 0.14 16.46
C ILE A 257 -15.60 -0.93 17.52
N ILE A 258 -15.35 -2.21 17.20
CA ILE A 258 -15.62 -3.34 18.11
C ILE A 258 -14.84 -3.20 19.43
N PHE A 259 -13.56 -2.83 19.37
CA PHE A 259 -12.72 -2.67 20.57
C PHE A 259 -13.08 -1.42 21.38
N ALA A 260 -13.46 -0.30 20.73
CA ALA A 260 -13.92 0.90 21.43
C ALA A 260 -15.23 0.69 22.21
N LEU A 261 -16.11 -0.21 21.75
CA LEU A 261 -17.31 -0.63 22.48
C LEU A 261 -17.01 -1.71 23.53
N GLY A 262 -16.27 -2.75 23.14
CA GLY A 262 -16.17 -4.02 23.87
C GLY A 262 -15.21 -4.07 25.04
N TYR A 263 -14.33 -3.07 25.21
CA TYR A 263 -13.48 -2.95 26.40
C TYR A 263 -14.06 -1.93 27.39
N GLU A 264 -14.16 -2.30 28.67
CA GLU A 264 -14.50 -1.35 29.75
C GLU A 264 -13.37 -0.32 29.91
N PRO A 265 -13.66 0.99 30.06
CA PRO A 265 -12.64 2.05 30.04
C PRO A 265 -11.52 1.87 31.07
N GLU A 266 -11.85 1.31 32.24
CA GLU A 266 -10.95 1.02 33.34
C GLU A 266 -9.84 0.03 32.94
N SER A 267 -10.13 -0.85 31.96
CA SER A 267 -9.19 -1.85 31.42
C SER A 267 -7.99 -1.22 30.71
N TYR A 268 -8.14 0.01 30.20
CA TYR A 268 -7.04 0.78 29.62
C TYR A 268 -6.16 1.47 30.67
N GLY A 269 -6.65 1.58 31.91
CA GLY A 269 -6.00 2.26 33.02
C GLY A 269 -5.46 3.63 32.63
N LYS A 270 -4.17 3.88 32.93
CA LYS A 270 -3.49 5.14 32.65
C LYS A 270 -3.37 5.49 31.16
N THR A 271 -3.60 4.54 30.24
CA THR A 271 -3.46 4.79 28.80
C THR A 271 -4.74 5.18 28.07
N LEU A 272 -5.90 5.13 28.76
CA LEU A 272 -7.21 5.49 28.17
C LEU A 272 -7.17 6.82 27.42
N TYR A 273 -6.70 7.87 28.09
CA TYR A 273 -6.65 9.23 27.57
C TYR A 273 -5.51 9.51 26.58
N HIS A 274 -4.57 8.58 26.40
CA HIS A 274 -3.58 8.65 25.31
C HIS A 274 -4.13 8.00 24.03
N ILE A 275 -4.90 6.93 24.17
CA ILE A 275 -5.55 6.23 23.05
C ILE A 275 -6.79 7.02 22.56
N TYR A 276 -7.57 7.58 23.49
CA TYR A 276 -8.77 8.36 23.23
C TYR A 276 -8.72 9.72 23.98
N PRO A 277 -7.98 10.74 23.48
CA PRO A 277 -7.79 12.01 24.18
C PRO A 277 -9.05 12.84 24.45
N TYR A 278 -10.12 12.59 23.68
CA TYR A 278 -11.44 13.23 23.81
C TYR A 278 -12.44 12.38 24.61
N PHE A 279 -12.00 11.32 25.30
CA PHE A 279 -12.86 10.59 26.22
C PHE A 279 -13.25 11.50 27.41
N GLU A 280 -14.42 11.26 28.00
CA GLU A 280 -14.91 12.02 29.17
C GLU A 280 -13.88 12.01 30.30
N GLY A 281 -13.53 13.20 30.84
CA GLY A 281 -12.46 13.36 31.82
C GLY A 281 -11.03 13.39 31.25
N GLY A 282 -10.87 13.33 29.93
CA GLY A 282 -9.59 13.39 29.22
C GLY A 282 -9.01 14.81 29.04
N PRO A 283 -7.72 14.91 28.68
CA PRO A 283 -6.96 16.17 28.64
C PRO A 283 -7.34 17.11 27.49
N MET A 284 -8.21 16.69 26.56
CA MET A 284 -8.77 17.54 25.50
C MET A 284 -10.18 18.07 25.84
N GLU A 285 -10.61 17.95 27.11
CA GLU A 285 -11.93 18.41 27.60
C GLU A 285 -13.11 17.84 26.78
N GLY A 286 -12.97 16.60 26.31
CA GLY A 286 -13.99 15.91 25.51
C GLY A 286 -15.10 15.27 26.34
N ASP A 287 -16.19 14.96 25.66
CA ASP A 287 -17.47 14.46 26.19
C ASP A 287 -17.77 13.00 25.78
N ARG A 288 -16.77 12.28 25.23
CA ARG A 288 -17.02 10.98 24.60
C ARG A 288 -17.01 9.84 25.60
N ASN A 289 -18.10 9.09 25.64
CA ASN A 289 -18.13 7.74 26.17
C ASN A 289 -17.71 6.71 25.07
N ARG A 290 -17.80 5.41 25.36
CA ARG A 290 -17.49 4.31 24.43
C ARG A 290 -18.32 4.33 23.15
N GLU A 291 -19.64 4.56 23.27
CA GLU A 291 -20.56 4.59 22.13
C GLU A 291 -20.23 5.76 21.20
N THR A 292 -20.06 6.95 21.76
CA THR A 292 -19.66 8.16 21.03
C THR A 292 -18.28 7.99 20.38
N GLN A 293 -17.30 7.43 21.10
CA GLN A 293 -15.97 7.19 20.53
C GLN A 293 -16.01 6.15 19.41
N ALA A 294 -16.84 5.10 19.51
CA ALA A 294 -17.07 4.13 18.43
C ALA A 294 -17.76 4.77 17.21
N LEU A 295 -18.72 5.68 17.42
CA LEU A 295 -19.30 6.49 16.34
C LEU A 295 -18.25 7.40 15.68
N TYR A 296 -17.28 7.94 16.44
CA TYR A 296 -16.14 8.66 15.86
C TYR A 296 -15.18 7.74 15.07
N GLN A 297 -14.98 6.47 15.46
CA GLN A 297 -14.24 5.52 14.62
C GLN A 297 -15.00 5.17 13.33
N LEU A 298 -16.33 5.03 13.40
CA LEU A 298 -17.19 4.85 12.22
C LEU A 298 -17.18 6.08 11.30
N ALA A 299 -17.26 7.29 11.86
CA ALA A 299 -17.13 8.53 11.12
C ALA A 299 -15.72 8.68 10.52
N GLY A 300 -14.67 8.30 11.24
CA GLY A 300 -13.29 8.28 10.75
C GLY A 300 -13.08 7.31 9.59
N MET A 301 -13.57 6.07 9.70
CA MET A 301 -13.59 5.10 8.60
C MET A 301 -14.44 5.60 7.43
N GLY A 302 -15.60 6.19 7.72
CA GLY A 302 -16.49 6.81 6.74
C GLY A 302 -15.82 7.96 5.99
N THR A 303 -15.08 8.84 6.68
CA THR A 303 -14.31 9.94 6.10
C THR A 303 -13.07 9.44 5.37
N ALA A 304 -12.42 8.36 5.82
CA ALA A 304 -11.31 7.73 5.11
C ALA A 304 -11.78 7.07 3.82
N LEU A 305 -12.85 6.28 3.83
CA LEU A 305 -13.44 5.67 2.65
C LEU A 305 -14.09 6.71 1.73
N ALA A 306 -14.77 7.71 2.30
CA ALA A 306 -15.25 8.87 1.56
C ALA A 306 -14.06 9.53 0.91
N SER A 307 -13.05 10.05 1.61
CA SER A 307 -11.85 10.64 0.97
C SER A 307 -11.01 9.67 0.11
N ALA A 308 -11.24 8.36 0.17
CA ALA A 308 -10.65 7.35 -0.72
C ALA A 308 -11.54 6.89 -1.90
N VAL A 309 -12.70 7.52 -2.11
CA VAL A 309 -13.49 7.49 -3.36
C VAL A 309 -13.75 8.94 -3.81
N VAL A 310 -14.07 9.77 -2.83
CA VAL A 310 -13.56 11.14 -2.53
C VAL A 310 -12.40 11.55 -3.39
N GLY A 311 -11.08 11.35 -3.04
CA GLY A 311 -9.74 12.08 -3.25
C GLY A 311 -8.60 12.02 -4.39
N GLY A 312 -8.41 11.06 -5.32
CA GLY A 312 -7.74 11.21 -6.69
C GLY A 312 -8.03 10.15 -7.85
N LEU A 313 -9.00 9.99 -8.83
CA LEU A 313 -10.19 10.53 -9.62
C LEU A 313 -10.12 11.82 -10.40
N MET A 314 -10.17 12.97 -9.78
CA MET A 314 -9.47 14.12 -10.30
C MET A 314 -8.09 13.63 -10.74
N THR A 315 -7.33 12.86 -9.95
CA THR A 315 -6.11 12.20 -10.46
C THR A 315 -6.35 11.21 -11.61
N GLY A 316 -7.37 10.34 -11.56
CA GLY A 316 -7.65 9.39 -12.65
C GLY A 316 -8.02 10.04 -13.99
N LEU A 317 -8.87 11.08 -13.95
CA LEU A 317 -9.30 11.91 -15.07
C LEU A 317 -8.16 12.82 -15.55
N ILE A 318 -7.35 13.37 -14.64
CA ILE A 318 -6.12 14.13 -14.98
C ILE A 318 -5.13 13.23 -15.70
N LEU A 319 -4.90 11.99 -15.24
CA LEU A 319 -4.04 11.02 -15.90
C LEU A 319 -4.59 10.57 -17.26
N GLN A 320 -5.91 10.65 -17.49
CA GLN A 320 -6.54 10.41 -18.79
C GLN A 320 -6.40 11.57 -19.79
N ILE A 321 -5.92 12.76 -19.38
CA ILE A 321 -5.69 13.88 -20.30
C ILE A 321 -4.58 13.52 -21.29
N ARG A 322 -4.92 13.49 -22.60
CA ARG A 322 -4.05 13.14 -23.75
C ARG A 322 -2.79 14.00 -23.94
N ILE A 323 -2.56 14.96 -23.05
CA ILE A 323 -1.36 15.80 -22.96
C ILE A 323 -0.26 15.06 -22.20
N LEU A 324 -0.60 14.11 -21.32
CA LEU A 324 0.35 13.26 -20.60
C LEU A 324 0.73 12.05 -21.45
N ASN A 325 2.03 11.69 -21.48
CA ASN A 325 2.49 10.42 -22.05
C ASN A 325 1.84 9.25 -21.29
N GLN A 326 0.93 8.54 -21.95
CA GLN A 326 0.30 7.30 -21.46
C GLN A 326 1.02 6.11 -22.08
N VAL A 327 1.25 5.04 -21.30
CA VAL A 327 1.79 3.78 -21.84
C VAL A 327 0.69 3.10 -22.66
N ASP A 328 1.01 2.83 -23.92
CA ASP A 328 0.10 2.28 -24.94
C ASP A 328 -0.44 0.90 -24.54
N ASP A 329 -1.67 0.55 -24.96
CA ASP A 329 -2.23 -0.79 -24.70
C ASP A 329 -1.51 -1.80 -25.63
N PRO A 330 -1.01 -2.95 -25.12
CA PRO A 330 -0.39 -3.98 -25.96
C PRO A 330 -1.31 -4.55 -27.05
N ASP A 331 -2.64 -4.36 -26.94
CA ASP A 331 -3.60 -4.70 -28.01
C ASP A 331 -3.59 -3.69 -29.18
N THR A 332 -2.79 -2.61 -29.12
CA THR A 332 -2.68 -1.59 -30.19
C THR A 332 -1.68 -2.03 -31.26
N ALA A 333 -2.14 -2.13 -32.52
CA ALA A 333 -1.32 -2.63 -33.62
C ALA A 333 -0.04 -1.79 -33.89
N HIS A 334 1.05 -2.50 -34.17
CA HIS A 334 2.45 -2.06 -34.32
C HIS A 334 2.70 -0.61 -34.76
N GLY A 335 3.52 0.12 -33.99
CA GLY A 335 4.16 1.36 -34.43
C GLY A 335 4.82 2.16 -33.31
N ASP A 336 3.99 2.82 -32.48
CA ASP A 336 4.40 3.97 -31.68
C ASP A 336 4.58 3.65 -30.17
N ILE A 337 5.17 2.50 -29.81
CA ILE A 337 5.48 2.15 -28.41
C ILE A 337 6.38 3.23 -27.79
N ASN A 338 5.95 3.80 -26.64
CA ASN A 338 6.68 4.86 -25.93
C ASN A 338 8.17 4.54 -25.66
N TYR A 339 9.03 5.55 -25.81
CA TYR A 339 10.50 5.46 -25.73
C TYR A 339 11.06 4.74 -24.48
N TYR A 340 10.45 4.92 -23.30
CA TYR A 340 10.86 4.22 -22.08
C TYR A 340 10.65 2.70 -22.12
N ALA A 341 9.76 2.22 -23.00
CA ALA A 341 9.53 0.81 -23.31
C ALA A 341 10.34 0.33 -24.55
N GLN A 342 11.42 1.03 -24.92
CA GLN A 342 12.34 0.62 -26.00
C GLN A 342 13.79 0.37 -25.52
N SER A 343 14.02 0.24 -24.22
CA SER A 343 15.34 -0.18 -23.69
C SER A 343 15.51 -1.71 -23.75
N GLU A 344 16.75 -2.20 -23.84
CA GLU A 344 17.07 -3.64 -23.80
C GLU A 344 16.66 -4.31 -22.46
N PHE A 345 16.47 -3.51 -21.40
CA PHE A 345 15.95 -3.94 -20.11
C PHE A 345 14.41 -3.86 -20.01
N ASN A 346 13.69 -3.67 -21.13
CA ASN A 346 12.23 -3.68 -21.12
C ASN A 346 11.67 -5.11 -21.08
N PHE A 347 10.95 -5.40 -19.99
CA PHE A 347 10.22 -6.64 -19.76
C PHE A 347 9.27 -6.97 -20.93
N LEU A 348 8.41 -6.02 -21.35
CA LEU A 348 7.37 -6.21 -22.39
C LEU A 348 7.88 -6.76 -23.74
N SER A 349 9.18 -6.69 -24.01
CA SER A 349 9.81 -7.35 -25.16
C SER A 349 9.82 -8.89 -25.05
N LYS A 350 9.49 -9.45 -23.89
CA LYS A 350 9.25 -10.87 -23.65
C LYS A 350 7.80 -11.23 -23.95
N TYR A 351 6.82 -10.45 -23.49
CA TYR A 351 5.41 -10.67 -23.80
C TYR A 351 5.15 -10.79 -25.30
N GLN A 352 5.74 -9.92 -26.12
CA GLN A 352 5.60 -10.00 -27.58
C GLN A 352 6.17 -11.31 -28.15
N ARG A 353 7.36 -11.73 -27.71
CA ARG A 353 7.97 -13.01 -28.13
C ARG A 353 7.18 -14.22 -27.64
N ALA A 354 6.69 -14.22 -26.40
CA ALA A 354 5.83 -15.27 -25.87
C ALA A 354 4.52 -15.38 -26.69
N ARG A 355 3.90 -14.27 -27.10
CA ARG A 355 2.71 -14.33 -27.95
C ARG A 355 3.00 -14.77 -29.39
N GLU A 356 4.16 -14.37 -29.95
CA GLU A 356 4.63 -14.85 -31.25
C GLU A 356 4.92 -16.37 -31.21
N GLN A 357 5.46 -16.88 -30.09
CA GLN A 357 5.67 -18.31 -29.86
C GLN A 357 4.37 -19.08 -29.60
N GLU A 358 3.41 -18.51 -28.86
CA GLU A 358 2.09 -19.10 -28.65
C GLU A 358 1.29 -19.20 -29.96
N GLU A 359 1.31 -18.15 -30.80
CA GLU A 359 0.76 -18.17 -32.16
C GLU A 359 1.50 -19.12 -33.12
N LEU A 360 2.80 -19.37 -32.90
CA LEU A 360 3.56 -20.40 -33.62
C LEU A 360 3.14 -21.82 -33.19
N MET A 361 3.12 -22.09 -31.89
CA MET A 361 2.72 -23.40 -31.36
C MET A 361 1.25 -23.73 -31.66
N GLU A 362 0.35 -22.75 -31.72
CA GLU A 362 -1.03 -22.98 -32.17
C GLU A 362 -1.09 -23.34 -33.67
N ARG A 363 -0.27 -22.70 -34.52
CA ARG A 363 -0.15 -23.08 -35.95
C ARG A 363 0.47 -24.46 -36.15
N GLU A 364 1.53 -24.79 -35.41
CA GLU A 364 2.16 -26.11 -35.46
C GLU A 364 1.17 -27.20 -35.02
N ARG A 365 0.45 -26.98 -33.91
CA ARG A 365 -0.58 -27.91 -33.43
C ARG A 365 -1.77 -28.04 -34.38
N LEU A 366 -2.11 -27.00 -35.15
CA LEU A 366 -3.08 -27.10 -36.25
C LEU A 366 -2.52 -27.85 -37.46
N HIS A 367 -1.22 -27.76 -37.73
CA HIS A 367 -0.53 -28.53 -38.78
C HIS A 367 -0.29 -30.01 -38.42
N GLU A 368 -0.40 -30.40 -37.14
CA GLU A 368 -0.42 -31.82 -36.74
C GLU A 368 -1.83 -32.46 -36.84
N ILE A 369 -2.87 -31.68 -37.13
CA ILE A 369 -4.29 -32.11 -37.16
C ILE A 369 -4.83 -32.29 -38.60
N TYR A 370 -4.06 -31.90 -39.63
CA TYR A 370 -4.41 -31.96 -41.06
C TYR A 370 -3.35 -32.64 -41.92
#